data_AF-A0A5Q6PCN7-F1
#
_entry.id   AF-A0A5Q6PCN7-F1
#
_cell.length_a   1.000
_cell.length_b   1.000
_cell.length_c   1.000
_cell.angle_alpha   90.00
_cell.angle_beta   90.00
_cell.angle_gamma   90.00
#
_symmetry.space_group_name_H-M   'P 1'
#
loop_
_entity.id
_entity.type
_entity.pdbx_description
1 polymer ?
#
loop_
_entity_poly.entity_id
_entity_poly.type
_entity_poly.pdbx_seq_one_letter_code
_entity_poly.pdbx_strand_id
1 'polypeptide(L)'
;MSRFEPGKKYLFMRHQFVSLDKNGKPNGTLSYTRMLDQPLISTEFVVLTCKEEHEVSIDYSNDKTTGYTFTGEDQNVIFNNQYPSASYGQLSTAGDYIVKAIVSDDSGEPSLLKYVLAENVFNDISMFGALHGLTEKLELVINEIKQAVDVNGFKFEEDELSKLFKDKNKMLLKIVEA
;
A
#
# COMPACT_ATOMS: atom_id res chain seq x y z
N MET A 1 9.17 -17.75 0.85
CA MET A 1 10.03 -16.54 0.82
C MET A 1 9.36 -15.48 1.67
N SER A 2 10.10 -14.84 2.56
CA SER A 2 9.56 -13.72 3.36
C SER A 2 9.27 -12.55 2.43
N ARG A 3 8.12 -11.88 2.59
CA ARG A 3 7.67 -10.79 1.69
C ARG A 3 8.42 -9.50 1.98
N PHE A 4 8.70 -9.25 3.25
CA PHE A 4 9.49 -8.12 3.70
C PHE A 4 10.72 -8.65 4.44
N GLU A 5 11.86 -7.99 4.23
CA GLU A 5 13.14 -8.35 4.82
C GLU A 5 13.47 -7.35 5.94
N PRO A 6 13.76 -7.81 7.17
CA PRO A 6 14.21 -6.94 8.24
C PRO A 6 15.40 -6.07 7.81
N GLY A 7 15.32 -4.78 8.11
CA GLY A 7 16.32 -3.76 7.75
C GLY A 7 16.13 -3.12 6.37
N LYS A 8 15.22 -3.63 5.52
CA LYS A 8 14.92 -3.03 4.22
C LYS A 8 13.84 -1.96 4.28
N LYS A 9 13.94 -0.99 3.38
CA LYS A 9 12.94 0.07 3.19
C LYS A 9 11.94 -0.30 2.10
N TYR A 10 10.72 0.17 2.28
CA TYR A 10 9.60 -0.06 1.37
C TYR A 10 8.79 1.23 1.21
N LEU A 11 8.33 1.48 0.00
CA LEU A 11 7.48 2.62 -0.33
C LEU A 11 6.01 2.24 -0.20
N PHE A 12 5.30 2.89 0.72
CA PHE A 12 3.86 2.75 0.92
C PHE A 12 3.14 4.03 0.52
N MET A 13 1.86 3.93 0.23
CA MET A 13 1.03 5.03 -0.24
C MET A 13 -0.42 4.95 0.21
N ARG A 14 -1.12 6.09 0.14
CA ARG A 14 -2.58 6.16 0.25
C ARG A 14 -3.10 7.32 -0.60
N HIS A 15 -4.32 7.20 -1.09
CA HIS A 15 -4.96 8.27 -1.84
C HIS A 15 -5.77 9.17 -0.92
N GLN A 16 -5.73 10.47 -1.20
CA GLN A 16 -6.58 11.47 -0.56
C GLN A 16 -7.67 11.90 -1.55
N PHE A 17 -8.93 11.77 -1.15
CA PHE A 17 -10.10 12.14 -1.94
C PHE A 17 -10.88 13.25 -1.27
N VAL A 18 -11.62 14.01 -2.07
CA VAL A 18 -12.64 14.93 -1.57
C VAL A 18 -13.79 14.11 -1.00
N SER A 19 -14.05 14.25 0.29
CA SER A 19 -15.26 13.72 0.93
C SER A 19 -16.47 14.52 0.46
N LEU A 20 -17.55 13.83 0.11
CA LEU A 20 -18.81 14.45 -0.32
C LEU A 20 -19.91 14.16 0.70
N ASP A 21 -20.73 15.16 1.01
CA ASP A 21 -21.95 14.99 1.79
C ASP A 21 -23.05 14.27 0.99
N LYS A 22 -24.19 14.00 1.63
CA LYS A 22 -25.36 13.38 0.99
C LYS A 22 -25.93 14.16 -0.21
N ASN A 23 -25.55 15.42 -0.38
CA ASN A 23 -25.97 16.30 -1.47
C ASN A 23 -24.88 16.48 -2.55
N GLY A 24 -23.76 15.73 -2.46
CA GLY A 24 -22.64 15.84 -3.37
C GLY A 24 -21.74 17.07 -3.16
N LYS A 25 -21.84 17.75 -2.01
CA LYS A 25 -20.99 18.90 -1.69
C LYS A 25 -19.73 18.48 -0.93
N PRO A 26 -18.56 19.09 -1.20
CA PRO A 26 -17.34 18.85 -0.44
C PRO A 26 -17.54 19.07 1.06
N ASN A 27 -17.16 18.10 1.89
CA ASN A 27 -17.29 18.16 3.35
C ASN A 27 -16.06 17.64 4.13
N GLY A 28 -14.92 17.43 3.45
CA GLY A 28 -13.68 17.02 4.09
C GLY A 28 -12.75 16.25 3.17
N THR A 29 -11.80 15.54 3.76
CA THR A 29 -10.83 14.68 3.07
C THR A 29 -10.98 13.24 3.54
N LEU A 30 -10.92 12.31 2.61
CA LEU A 30 -10.95 10.88 2.86
C LEU A 30 -9.62 10.25 2.44
N SER A 31 -9.01 9.46 3.32
CA SER A 31 -7.77 8.74 3.04
C SER A 31 -8.04 7.24 2.86
N TYR A 32 -7.71 6.70 1.68
CA TYR A 32 -8.01 5.30 1.33
C TYR A 32 -6.84 4.61 0.63
N THR A 33 -6.68 3.31 0.87
CA THR A 33 -5.69 2.46 0.20
C THR A 33 -6.14 1.96 -1.18
N ARG A 34 -7.31 2.37 -1.65
CA ARG A 34 -7.86 1.99 -2.94
C ARG A 34 -8.42 3.19 -3.67
N MET A 35 -8.45 3.14 -4.99
CA MET A 35 -9.10 4.14 -5.80
C MET A 35 -10.61 4.16 -5.55
N LEU A 36 -11.15 5.35 -5.32
CA LEU A 36 -12.59 5.60 -5.17
C LEU A 36 -13.14 6.37 -6.37
N ASP A 37 -14.45 6.26 -6.59
CA ASP A 37 -15.19 7.11 -7.52
C ASP A 37 -15.53 8.47 -6.87
N GLN A 38 -14.48 9.16 -6.43
CA GLN A 38 -14.53 10.50 -5.84
C GLN A 38 -13.40 11.35 -6.42
N PRO A 39 -13.50 12.69 -6.44
CA PRO A 39 -12.41 13.55 -6.89
C PRO A 39 -11.13 13.28 -6.09
N LEU A 40 -10.04 12.95 -6.79
CA LEU A 40 -8.72 12.74 -6.19
C LEU A 40 -8.10 14.11 -5.88
N ILE A 41 -7.58 14.26 -4.67
CA ILE A 41 -6.81 15.43 -4.25
C ILE A 41 -5.33 15.20 -4.54
N SER A 42 -4.79 14.09 -4.02
CA SER A 42 -3.38 13.72 -4.14
C SER A 42 -3.17 12.26 -3.75
N THR A 43 -1.98 11.73 -4.04
CA THR A 43 -1.46 10.52 -3.40
C THR A 43 -0.36 10.87 -2.41
N GLU A 44 -0.49 10.36 -1.19
CA GLU A 44 0.49 10.51 -0.12
C GLU A 44 1.37 9.26 -0.06
N PHE A 45 2.68 9.46 0.14
CA PHE A 45 3.68 8.41 0.21
C PHE A 45 4.39 8.42 1.56
N VAL A 46 4.79 7.24 2.03
CA VAL A 46 5.59 7.08 3.23
C VAL A 46 6.62 5.96 3.02
N VAL A 47 7.86 6.22 3.42
CA VAL A 47 8.92 5.21 3.44
C VAL A 47 8.95 4.55 4.80
N LEU A 48 8.78 3.24 4.84
CA LEU A 48 8.82 2.46 6.07
C LEU A 48 9.93 1.41 6.01
N THR A 49 10.65 1.26 7.12
CA THR A 49 11.66 0.21 7.29
C THR A 49 11.03 -0.97 8.00
N CYS A 50 11.15 -2.17 7.43
CA CYS A 50 10.77 -3.41 8.12
C CYS A 50 11.72 -3.64 9.30
N LYS A 51 11.21 -3.71 10.52
CA LYS A 51 12.01 -3.95 11.73
C LYS A 51 12.21 -5.43 11.99
N GLU A 52 11.13 -6.18 11.92
CA GLU A 52 11.10 -7.59 12.26
C GLU A 52 9.95 -8.31 11.56
N GLU A 53 10.12 -9.62 11.45
CA GLU A 53 9.05 -10.56 11.16
C GLU A 53 8.67 -11.28 12.46
N HIS A 54 7.38 -11.51 12.66
CA HIS A 54 6.86 -12.17 13.86
C HIS A 54 5.75 -13.16 13.51
N GLU A 55 5.48 -14.10 14.41
CA GLU A 55 4.36 -15.02 14.25
C GLU A 55 3.05 -14.38 14.71
N VAL A 56 2.00 -14.55 13.91
CA VAL A 56 0.66 -14.04 14.18
C VAL A 56 -0.33 -15.18 14.12
N SER A 57 -1.17 -15.30 15.14
CA SER A 57 -2.25 -16.27 15.16
C SER A 57 -3.33 -15.90 14.15
N ILE A 58 -3.79 -16.86 13.36
CA ILE A 58 -4.92 -16.67 12.46
C ILE A 58 -6.21 -16.84 13.27
N ASP A 59 -7.07 -15.82 13.25
CA ASP A 59 -8.36 -15.83 13.95
C ASP A 59 -9.15 -17.11 13.62
N TYR A 60 -9.73 -17.71 14.67
CA TYR A 60 -10.54 -18.94 14.58
C TYR A 60 -9.79 -20.21 14.12
N SER A 61 -8.45 -20.20 14.16
CA SER A 61 -7.62 -21.40 13.90
C SER A 61 -6.43 -21.47 14.87
N ASN A 62 -5.76 -22.63 14.92
CA ASN A 62 -4.47 -22.78 15.61
C ASN A 62 -3.28 -22.48 14.68
N ASP A 63 -3.55 -22.07 13.44
CA ASP A 63 -2.53 -21.81 12.45
C ASP A 63 -1.89 -20.43 12.70
N LYS A 64 -0.64 -20.32 12.27
CA LYS A 64 0.15 -19.09 12.36
C LYS A 64 0.52 -18.60 10.97
N THR A 65 0.59 -17.28 10.84
CA THR A 65 1.08 -16.59 9.65
C THR A 65 2.21 -15.63 10.04
N THR A 66 2.98 -15.19 9.06
CA THR A 66 4.03 -14.17 9.25
C THR A 66 3.40 -12.78 9.27
N GLY A 67 3.66 -12.04 10.34
CA GLY A 67 3.42 -10.60 10.47
C GLY A 67 4.70 -9.81 10.35
N TYR A 68 4.56 -8.51 10.12
CA TYR A 68 5.67 -7.59 9.95
C TYR A 68 5.42 -6.29 10.70
N THR A 69 6.45 -5.83 11.40
CA THR A 69 6.48 -4.52 12.07
C THR A 69 7.33 -3.56 11.28
N PHE A 70 6.85 -2.34 11.07
CA PHE A 70 7.56 -1.29 10.35
C PHE A 70 7.64 0.01 11.14
N THR A 71 8.63 0.83 10.82
CA THR A 71 8.79 2.19 11.36
C THR A 71 9.12 3.17 10.24
N GLY A 72 8.57 4.37 10.32
CA GLY A 72 8.99 5.49 9.45
C GLY A 72 10.31 6.11 9.90
N GLU A 73 10.67 7.24 9.28
CA GLU A 73 11.80 8.07 9.74
C GLU A 73 11.56 8.61 11.14
N ASP A 74 10.32 9.01 11.44
CA ASP A 74 9.87 9.24 12.81
C ASP A 74 9.63 7.89 13.50
N GLN A 75 10.61 7.47 14.30
CA GLN A 75 10.62 6.18 14.99
C GLN A 75 9.51 6.04 16.05
N ASN A 76 8.74 7.09 16.31
CA ASN A 76 7.66 7.08 17.28
C ASN A 76 6.37 6.43 16.76
N VAL A 77 6.24 6.21 15.45
CA VAL A 77 5.07 5.57 14.86
C VAL A 77 5.40 4.14 14.42
N ILE A 78 4.73 3.18 15.05
CA ILE A 78 4.87 1.75 14.74
C ILE A 78 3.70 1.33 13.84
N PHE A 79 4.06 0.78 12.69
CA PHE A 79 3.12 0.21 11.73
C PHE A 79 3.15 -1.32 11.81
N ASN A 80 1.99 -1.95 11.68
CA ASN A 80 1.86 -3.38 11.53
C ASN A 80 1.12 -3.68 10.23
N ASN A 81 1.50 -4.74 9.52
CA ASN A 81 0.71 -5.17 8.36
C ASN A 81 -0.68 -5.64 8.79
N GLN A 82 -1.67 -5.47 7.92
CA GLN A 82 -2.97 -6.09 8.08
C GLN A 82 -2.77 -7.58 7.80
N TYR A 83 -2.70 -8.37 8.87
CA TYR A 83 -2.50 -9.81 8.78
C TYR A 83 -3.48 -10.45 7.77
N PRO A 84 -3.09 -11.54 7.09
CA PRO A 84 -3.91 -12.18 6.07
C PRO A 84 -5.09 -12.90 6.73
N SER A 85 -6.08 -12.16 7.20
CA SER A 85 -7.38 -12.66 7.60
C SER A 85 -8.46 -11.74 7.01
N ALA A 86 -9.25 -12.30 6.09
CA ALA A 86 -10.58 -11.79 5.84
C ALA A 86 -11.52 -12.35 6.92
N SER A 87 -12.67 -11.71 7.12
CA SER A 87 -13.74 -12.27 7.94
C SER A 87 -14.02 -13.72 7.51
N TYR A 88 -14.24 -14.63 8.47
CA TYR A 88 -14.55 -16.05 8.25
C TYR A 88 -13.39 -16.98 7.83
N GLY A 89 -12.14 -16.66 8.23
CA GLY A 89 -11.01 -17.61 8.09
C GLY A 89 -10.46 -17.74 6.67
N GLN A 90 -10.81 -16.82 5.76
CA GLN A 90 -10.20 -16.76 4.43
C GLN A 90 -8.87 -15.99 4.50
N LEU A 91 -7.78 -16.62 4.07
CA LEU A 91 -6.49 -15.95 3.90
C LEU A 91 -6.59 -15.00 2.70
N SER A 92 -6.51 -13.70 2.96
CA SER A 92 -6.43 -12.68 1.90
C SER A 92 -5.02 -12.14 1.84
N THR A 93 -4.32 -12.41 0.73
CA THR A 93 -2.98 -11.86 0.46
C THR A 93 -3.00 -10.35 0.29
N ALA A 94 -4.17 -9.74 0.04
CA ALA A 94 -4.33 -8.30 -0.09
C ALA A 94 -4.11 -7.54 1.23
N GLY A 95 -4.34 -8.20 2.38
CA GLY A 95 -4.09 -7.62 3.70
C GLY A 95 -2.60 -7.33 3.91
N ASP A 96 -1.74 -8.21 3.43
CA ASP A 96 -0.30 -8.14 3.68
C ASP A 96 0.37 -6.90 3.09
N TYR A 97 -0.19 -6.35 2.00
CA TYR A 97 0.33 -5.14 1.36
C TYR A 97 -0.11 -3.88 2.09
N ILE A 98 -0.98 -4.00 3.08
CA ILE A 98 -1.54 -2.87 3.81
C ILE A 98 -0.87 -2.80 5.17
N VAL A 99 -0.44 -1.61 5.57
CA VAL A 99 0.10 -1.33 6.91
C VAL A 99 -0.78 -0.33 7.65
N LYS A 100 -0.84 -0.47 8.97
CA LYS A 100 -1.65 0.37 9.86
C LYS A 100 -0.87 0.84 11.07
N ALA A 101 -1.09 2.08 11.48
CA ALA A 101 -0.62 2.61 12.76
C ALA A 101 -1.75 3.36 13.46
N ILE A 102 -1.80 3.28 14.78
CA ILE A 102 -2.66 4.13 15.60
C ILE A 102 -1.77 5.26 16.12
N VAL A 103 -2.14 6.50 15.82
CA VAL A 103 -1.44 7.70 16.29
C VAL A 103 -2.42 8.54 17.09
N SER A 104 -1.94 9.15 18.18
CA SER A 104 -2.72 10.17 18.89
C SER A 104 -2.28 11.52 18.36
N ASP A 105 -3.23 12.36 17.94
CA ASP A 105 -2.93 13.76 17.66
C ASP A 105 -2.85 14.57 18.96
N ASP A 106 -2.53 15.86 18.84
CA ASP A 106 -2.45 16.79 19.98
C ASP A 106 -3.78 16.95 20.74
N SER A 107 -4.90 16.48 20.17
CA SER A 107 -6.22 16.45 20.84
C SER A 107 -6.42 15.19 21.69
N GLY A 108 -5.52 14.19 21.58
CA GLY A 108 -5.57 12.93 22.31
C GLY A 108 -6.46 11.86 21.67
N GLU A 109 -7.14 12.18 20.56
CA GLU A 109 -8.01 11.22 19.87
C GLU A 109 -7.18 10.28 18.98
N PRO A 110 -7.42 8.94 19.06
CA PRO A 110 -6.68 7.98 18.25
C PRO A 110 -7.12 8.07 16.79
N SER A 111 -6.18 8.42 15.92
CA SER A 111 -6.31 8.38 14.47
C SER A 111 -5.69 7.10 13.91
N LEU A 112 -6.39 6.44 12.98
CA LEU A 112 -5.89 5.28 12.27
C LEU A 112 -5.23 5.70 10.95
N LEU A 113 -3.92 5.53 10.87
CA LEU A 113 -3.19 5.62 9.62
C LEU A 113 -3.23 4.27 8.90
N LYS A 114 -3.48 4.29 7.59
CA LYS A 114 -3.52 3.11 6.74
C LYS A 114 -2.88 3.41 5.39
N TYR A 115 -1.91 2.60 4.99
CA TYR A 115 -1.22 2.71 3.70
C TYR A 115 -1.15 1.35 3.02
N VAL A 116 -0.94 1.34 1.70
CA VAL A 116 -0.76 0.15 0.85
C VAL A 116 0.58 0.23 0.15
N LEU A 117 1.20 -0.92 -0.11
CA LEU A 117 2.47 -1.01 -0.81
C LEU A 117 2.35 -0.41 -2.22
N ALA A 118 3.22 0.56 -2.54
CA ALA A 118 3.11 1.33 -3.78
C ALA A 118 3.32 0.46 -5.02
N GLU A 119 4.20 -0.54 -4.95
CA GLU A 119 4.44 -1.46 -6.07
C GLU A 119 3.20 -2.26 -6.44
N ASN A 120 2.40 -2.66 -5.43
CA ASN A 120 1.17 -3.41 -5.66
C ASN A 120 0.16 -2.54 -6.41
N VAL A 121 -0.02 -1.29 -5.98
CA VAL A 121 -0.92 -0.35 -6.67
C VAL A 121 -0.43 -0.05 -8.09
N PHE A 122 0.87 0.17 -8.28
CA PHE A 122 1.46 0.41 -9.59
C PHE A 122 1.18 -0.73 -10.56
N ASN A 123 1.42 -1.96 -10.12
CA ASN A 123 1.21 -3.16 -10.93
C ASN A 123 -0.28 -3.37 -11.25
N ASP A 124 -1.16 -3.20 -10.27
CA ASP A 124 -2.61 -3.32 -10.46
C ASP A 124 -3.11 -2.33 -11.52
N ILE A 125 -2.70 -1.05 -11.43
CA ILE A 125 -3.10 -0.02 -12.40
C ILE A 125 -2.49 -0.30 -13.76
N SER A 126 -1.22 -0.69 -13.83
CA SER A 126 -0.54 -0.97 -15.10
C SER A 126 -1.18 -2.16 -15.83
N MET A 127 -1.50 -3.23 -15.10
CA MET A 127 -2.20 -4.40 -15.65
C MET A 127 -3.61 -4.04 -16.12
N PHE A 128 -4.36 -3.27 -15.33
CA PHE A 128 -5.68 -2.78 -15.73
C PHE A 128 -5.59 -1.92 -17.00
N GLY A 129 -4.64 -0.99 -17.05
CA GLY A 129 -4.39 -0.11 -18.19
C GLY A 129 -4.04 -0.86 -19.47
N ALA A 130 -3.22 -1.92 -19.36
CA ALA A 130 -2.88 -2.78 -20.50
C ALA A 130 -4.10 -3.51 -21.09
N LEU A 131 -5.13 -3.79 -20.29
CA LEU A 131 -6.33 -4.52 -20.71
C LEU A 131 -7.48 -3.60 -21.14
N HIS A 132 -7.61 -2.43 -20.52
CA HIS A 132 -8.80 -1.59 -20.62
C HIS A 132 -8.51 -0.14 -21.01
N GLY A 133 -7.24 0.26 -21.10
CA GLY A 133 -6.81 1.65 -21.19
C GLY A 133 -6.77 2.32 -19.82
N LEU A 134 -5.93 3.36 -19.71
CA LEU A 134 -5.85 4.18 -18.51
C LEU A 134 -6.80 5.39 -18.61
N THR A 135 -7.36 5.78 -17.46
CA THR A 135 -8.03 7.07 -17.33
C THR A 135 -7.01 8.12 -16.90
N GLU A 136 -7.29 9.41 -17.16
CA GLU A 136 -6.41 10.52 -16.73
C GLU A 136 -6.07 10.44 -15.23
N LYS A 137 -7.04 10.02 -14.42
CA LYS A 137 -6.87 9.83 -12.98
C LYS A 137 -5.86 8.73 -12.64
N LEU A 138 -5.87 7.62 -13.38
CA LEU A 138 -4.95 6.50 -13.17
C LEU A 138 -3.55 6.83 -13.71
N GLU A 139 -3.46 7.59 -14.81
CA GLU A 139 -2.19 8.10 -15.32
C GLU A 139 -1.52 9.04 -14.32
N LEU A 140 -2.29 9.93 -13.69
CA LEU A 140 -1.79 10.79 -12.62
C LEU A 140 -1.19 9.98 -11.48
N VAL A 141 -1.90 8.96 -10.99
CA VAL A 141 -1.40 8.08 -9.91
C VAL A 141 -0.12 7.36 -10.32
N ILE A 142 -0.02 6.82 -11.54
CA ILE A 142 1.22 6.20 -12.04
C ILE A 142 2.38 7.20 -12.01
N ASN A 143 2.16 8.44 -12.43
CA ASN A 143 3.19 9.46 -12.47
C ASN A 143 3.62 9.88 -11.05
N GLU A 144 2.68 10.02 -10.12
CA GLU A 144 2.97 10.28 -8.71
C GLU A 144 3.81 9.15 -8.09
N ILE A 145 3.49 7.88 -8.38
CA ILE A 145 4.28 6.74 -7.91
C ILE A 145 5.70 6.78 -8.48
N LYS A 146 5.86 7.02 -9.78
CA LYS A 146 7.19 7.12 -10.43
C LYS A 146 8.03 8.22 -9.80
N GLN A 147 7.44 9.40 -9.61
CA GLN A 147 8.12 10.51 -8.94
C GLN A 147 8.50 10.15 -7.51
N ALA A 148 7.61 9.50 -6.76
CA ALA A 148 7.88 9.07 -5.40
C ALA A 148 9.02 8.04 -5.33
N VAL A 149 9.12 7.12 -6.30
CA VAL A 149 10.24 6.17 -6.41
C VAL A 149 11.56 6.92 -6.56
N ASP A 150 11.63 7.86 -7.51
CA ASP A 150 12.86 8.60 -7.80
C ASP A 150 13.33 9.45 -6.61
N VAL A 151 12.42 10.23 -5.99
CA VAL A 151 12.79 11.18 -4.92
C VAL A 151 13.11 10.50 -3.58
N ASN A 152 12.63 9.28 -3.35
CA ASN A 152 12.86 8.53 -2.11
C ASN A 152 14.03 7.53 -2.23
N GLY A 153 14.82 7.58 -3.31
CA GLY A 153 16.00 6.72 -3.49
C GLY A 153 15.66 5.26 -3.79
N PHE A 154 14.56 5.03 -4.50
CA PHE A 154 14.17 3.72 -5.01
C PHE A 154 14.35 3.66 -6.53
N LYS A 155 14.24 2.44 -7.08
CA LYS A 155 14.17 2.17 -8.52
C LYS A 155 13.19 1.03 -8.79
N PHE A 156 12.76 0.94 -10.04
CA PHE A 156 11.99 -0.21 -10.53
C PHE A 156 12.92 -1.31 -11.03
N GLU A 157 12.64 -2.55 -10.63
CA GLU A 157 13.25 -3.76 -11.19
C GLU A 157 12.16 -4.71 -11.69
N GLU A 158 12.51 -5.57 -12.65
CA GLU A 158 11.57 -6.62 -13.11
C GLU A 158 11.33 -7.62 -11.97
N ASP A 159 10.07 -7.85 -11.62
CA ASP A 159 9.71 -8.87 -10.64
C ASP A 159 9.87 -10.26 -11.27
N GLU A 160 10.39 -11.23 -10.52
CA GLU A 160 10.58 -12.60 -11.01
C GLU A 160 9.27 -13.27 -11.45
N LEU A 161 8.13 -12.86 -10.87
CA LEU A 161 6.79 -13.31 -11.26
C LEU A 161 6.43 -12.85 -12.68
N SER A 162 7.12 -11.86 -13.26
CA SER A 162 7.00 -11.49 -14.68
C SER A 162 7.21 -12.69 -15.60
N LYS A 163 8.05 -13.66 -15.21
CA LYS A 163 8.31 -14.90 -15.96
C LYS A 163 7.06 -15.78 -16.12
N LEU A 164 6.04 -15.58 -15.27
CA LEU A 164 4.77 -16.31 -15.37
C LEU A 164 3.88 -15.77 -16.49
N PHE A 165 4.12 -14.54 -16.95
CA PHE A 165 3.35 -13.91 -18.03
C PHE A 165 4.05 -14.12 -19.37
N LYS A 166 3.31 -14.66 -20.34
CA LYS A 166 3.80 -14.80 -21.73
C LYS A 166 3.76 -13.47 -22.50
N ASP A 167 2.98 -12.51 -22.00
CA ASP A 167 2.76 -11.21 -22.61
C ASP A 167 3.69 -10.18 -21.98
N LYS A 168 4.56 -9.58 -22.80
CA LYS A 168 5.51 -8.54 -22.34
C LYS A 168 4.81 -7.28 -21.83
N ASN A 169 3.54 -7.07 -22.18
CA ASN A 169 2.74 -5.96 -21.68
C ASN A 169 2.19 -6.21 -20.26
N LYS A 170 2.39 -7.42 -19.72
CA LYS A 170 1.97 -7.83 -18.37
C LYS A 170 3.18 -8.05 -17.45
N MET A 171 4.20 -7.23 -17.63
CA MET A 171 5.38 -7.23 -16.79
C MET A 171 5.02 -6.65 -15.41
N LEU A 172 5.44 -7.34 -14.36
CA LEU A 172 5.35 -6.85 -12.99
C LEU A 172 6.67 -6.20 -12.61
N LEU A 173 6.59 -5.07 -11.92
CA LEU A 173 7.75 -4.38 -11.41
C LEU A 173 7.78 -4.45 -9.88
N LYS A 174 8.98 -4.59 -9.33
CA LYS A 174 9.27 -4.44 -7.91
C LYS A 174 9.88 -3.08 -7.66
N ILE A 175 9.53 -2.44 -6.55
CA ILE A 175 10.20 -1.22 -6.09
C ILE A 175 11.28 -1.61 -5.08
N VAL A 176 12.55 -1.31 -5.39
CA VAL A 176 13.70 -1.65 -4.55
C VAL A 176 14.56 -0.43 -4.29
N GLU A 177 15.33 -0.45 -3.19
CA GLU A 177 16.30 0.61 -2.88
C GLU A 177 17.35 0.73 -4.01
N ALA A 178 17.67 1.96 -4.42
CA ALA A 178 18.49 2.25 -5.60
C ALA A 178 19.97 1.89 -5.44
#